data_AF-A0AAD5ZE16-F1
#
_entry.id   AF-A0AAD5ZE16-F1
#
_cell.length_a   1.000
_cell.length_b   1.000
_cell.length_c   1.000
_cell.angle_alpha   90.00
_cell.angle_beta   90.00
_cell.angle_gamma   90.00
#
_symmetry.space_group_name_H-M   'P 1'
#
loop_
_entity.id
_entity.type
_entity.pdbx_description
1 polymer ?
#
loop_
_entity_poly.entity_id
_entity_poly.type
_entity_poly.pdbx_seq_one_letter_code
_entity_poly.pdbx_strand_id
1 'polypeptide(L)'
;MDRVSKLASDRAVVIFSMSSCCMCHTVKRLFCDLGVNPAIYELDEDPSGKDIERALTRMIGRNPPVPVVFIGGRLVGPTDQVMSLHLGGKLIPLLKDAGAMWL
;
A
#
# COMPACT_ATOMS: atom_id res chain seq x y z
N MET A 1 -3.79 10.78 16.72
CA MET A 1 -4.43 9.84 15.79
C MET A 1 -3.73 9.97 14.45
N ASP A 2 -2.80 9.07 14.13
CA ASP A 2 -2.03 9.10 12.89
C ASP A 2 -2.96 8.99 11.67
N ARG A 3 -2.94 10.00 10.79
CA ARG A 3 -3.79 10.06 9.59
C ARG A 3 -3.59 8.85 8.69
N VAL A 4 -2.36 8.35 8.62
CA VAL A 4 -1.98 7.12 7.90
C VAL A 4 -2.83 5.94 8.35
N SER A 5 -3.00 5.74 9.66
CA SER A 5 -3.76 4.60 10.21
C SER A 5 -5.25 4.70 9.87
N LYS A 6 -5.80 5.93 9.81
CA LYS A 6 -7.19 6.16 9.40
C LYS A 6 -7.39 5.79 7.92
N LEU A 7 -6.50 6.25 7.04
CA LEU A 7 -6.54 5.97 5.60
C LEU A 7 -6.24 4.48 5.31
N ALA A 8 -5.34 3.86 6.07
CA ALA A 8 -5.01 2.44 5.95
C ALA A 8 -6.20 1.51 6.26
N SER A 9 -7.20 2.01 7.00
CA SER A 9 -8.41 1.27 7.36
C SER A 9 -9.60 1.59 6.43
N ASP A 10 -9.40 2.39 5.36
CA ASP A 10 -10.46 2.78 4.43
C ASP A 10 -10.93 1.60 3.56
N ARG A 11 -10.00 0.72 3.17
CA ARG A 11 -10.28 -0.51 2.41
C ARG A 11 -9.44 -1.67 2.90
N ALA A 12 -9.82 -2.88 2.46
CA ALA A 12 -9.08 -4.10 2.72
C ALA A 12 -7.62 -4.03 2.22
N VAL A 13 -7.37 -3.32 1.12
CA VAL A 13 -6.02 -2.99 0.65
C VAL A 13 -5.93 -1.50 0.36
N VAL A 14 -4.86 -0.87 0.84
CA VAL A 14 -4.57 0.54 0.66
C VAL A 14 -3.14 0.70 0.19
N ILE A 15 -2.93 1.49 -0.85
CA ILE A 15 -1.63 1.75 -1.47
C ILE A 15 -1.38 3.25 -1.47
N PHE A 16 -0.33 3.68 -0.78
CA PHE A 16 0.19 5.04 -0.90
C PHE A 16 1.19 5.10 -2.04
N SER A 17 0.99 6.04 -2.97
CA SER A 17 1.67 6.13 -4.24
C SER A 17 2.06 7.58 -4.56
N MET A 18 2.90 7.76 -5.57
CA MET A 18 3.08 9.04 -6.25
C MET A 18 2.97 8.83 -7.76
N SER A 19 2.37 9.79 -8.47
CA SER A 19 2.19 9.71 -9.92
C SER A 19 3.51 9.60 -10.70
N SER A 20 4.59 10.16 -10.15
CA SER A 20 5.93 10.16 -10.75
C SER A 20 6.77 8.89 -10.49
N CYS A 21 6.22 7.88 -9.79
CA CYS A 21 6.97 6.71 -9.37
C CYS A 21 6.66 5.46 -10.22
N CYS A 22 7.66 4.98 -10.97
CA CYS A 22 7.54 3.77 -11.80
C CYS A 22 7.15 2.52 -11.00
N MET A 23 7.71 2.34 -9.80
CA MET A 23 7.42 1.19 -8.94
C MET A 23 5.98 1.20 -8.42
N CYS A 24 5.37 2.37 -8.24
CA CYS A 24 3.98 2.47 -7.84
C CYS A 24 3.05 1.85 -8.90
N HIS A 25 3.34 2.05 -10.19
CA HIS A 25 2.56 1.42 -11.27
C HIS A 25 2.65 -0.11 -11.23
N THR A 26 3.84 -0.65 -10.98
CA THR A 26 4.04 -2.10 -10.86
C THR A 26 3.21 -2.69 -9.72
N VAL A 27 3.22 -2.04 -8.54
CA VAL A 27 2.45 -2.52 -7.38
C VAL A 27 0.94 -2.42 -7.63
N LYS A 28 0.45 -1.31 -8.20
CA LYS A 28 -0.97 -1.17 -8.56
C LYS A 28 -1.40 -2.27 -9.52
N ARG A 29 -0.59 -2.54 -10.55
CA ARG A 29 -0.88 -3.58 -11.53
C ARG A 29 -0.88 -4.96 -10.90
N LEU A 30 0.08 -5.26 -10.02
CA LEU A 30 0.12 -6.53 -9.30
C LEU A 30 -1.19 -6.80 -8.56
N PHE A 31 -1.71 -5.86 -7.78
CA PHE A 31 -2.98 -6.05 -7.07
C PHE A 31 -4.18 -6.16 -8.01
N CYS A 32 -4.18 -5.41 -9.12
CA CYS A 32 -5.21 -5.52 -10.15
C CYS A 32 -5.21 -6.90 -10.82
N ASP A 33 -4.04 -7.42 -11.18
CA ASP A 33 -3.87 -8.75 -11.80
C ASP A 33 -4.26 -9.88 -10.83
N LEU A 34 -4.15 -9.64 -9.52
CA LEU A 34 -4.65 -10.53 -8.47
C LEU A 34 -6.17 -10.43 -8.25
N GLY A 35 -6.88 -9.58 -8.99
CA GLY A 35 -8.33 -9.38 -8.84
C GLY A 35 -8.72 -8.60 -7.58
N VAL A 36 -7.79 -7.83 -7.00
CA VAL A 36 -8.03 -7.00 -5.82
C VAL A 36 -8.36 -5.58 -6.23
N ASN A 37 -9.26 -4.92 -5.49
CA ASN A 37 -9.58 -3.50 -5.67
C ASN A 37 -8.95 -2.65 -4.54
N PRO A 38 -7.67 -2.25 -4.65
CA PRO A 38 -7.02 -1.42 -3.65
C PRO A 38 -7.55 0.02 -3.66
N ALA A 39 -7.58 0.68 -2.50
CA ALA A 39 -7.62 2.14 -2.45
C ALA A 39 -6.23 2.68 -2.77
N ILE A 40 -6.14 3.65 -3.68
CA ILE A 40 -4.88 4.29 -4.07
C ILE A 40 -4.92 5.74 -3.61
N TYR A 41 -3.93 6.15 -2.84
CA TYR A 41 -3.73 7.53 -2.41
C TYR A 41 -2.46 8.08 -3.04
N GLU A 42 -2.62 8.99 -4.01
CA GLU A 42 -1.51 9.71 -4.62
C GLU A 42 -1.09 10.89 -3.73
N LEU A 43 0.10 10.81 -3.14
CA LEU A 43 0.60 11.80 -2.19
C LEU A 43 0.98 13.13 -2.86
N ASP A 44 1.24 13.13 -4.15
CA ASP A 44 1.58 14.33 -4.91
C ASP A 44 0.35 15.13 -5.36
N GLU A 45 -0.82 14.47 -5.42
CA GLU A 45 -2.10 15.12 -5.76
C GLU A 45 -2.89 15.53 -4.50
N ASP A 46 -2.61 14.92 -3.35
CA ASP A 46 -3.28 15.26 -2.09
C ASP A 46 -2.62 16.48 -1.42
N PRO A 47 -3.38 17.51 -1.01
CA PRO A 47 -2.84 18.71 -0.35
C PRO A 47 -2.17 18.39 0.99
N SER A 48 -2.54 17.28 1.63
CA SER A 48 -1.93 16.75 2.84
C SER A 48 -0.91 15.63 2.59
N GLY A 49 -0.59 15.32 1.33
CA GLY A 49 0.28 14.21 1.00
C GLY A 49 1.70 14.37 1.56
N LYS A 50 2.21 15.59 1.72
CA LYS A 50 3.50 15.85 2.40
C LYS A 50 3.52 15.41 3.88
N ASP A 51 2.41 15.58 4.60
CA ASP A 51 2.32 15.14 6.00
C ASP A 51 2.24 13.61 6.09
N ILE A 52 1.49 13.01 5.17
CA ILE A 52 1.36 11.54 5.06
C ILE A 52 2.71 10.93 4.68
N GLU A 53 3.41 11.50 3.69
CA GLU A 53 4.75 11.10 3.26
C GLU A 53 5.72 11.15 4.45
N ARG A 54 5.75 12.26 5.19
CA ARG A 54 6.60 12.37 6.38
C ARG A 54 6.30 11.32 7.44
N ALA A 55 5.03 10.99 7.66
CA ALA A 55 4.64 9.94 8.59
C ALA A 55 5.09 8.56 8.09
N LEU A 56 4.89 8.26 6.80
CA LEU A 56 5.34 7.01 6.18
C LEU A 56 6.87 6.87 6.20
N THR A 57 7.60 7.95 5.91
CA THR A 57 9.07 8.00 6.00
C THR A 57 9.56 7.67 7.41
N ARG A 58 8.88 8.15 8.46
CA ARG A 58 9.21 7.78 9.85
C ARG A 58 8.91 6.32 10.18
N MET A 59 7.83 5.76 9.62
CA MET A 59 7.45 4.36 9.86
C MET A 59 8.37 3.37 9.14
N ILE A 60 8.77 3.68 7.90
CA ILE A 60 9.54 2.77 7.04
C ILE A 60 11.04 3.06 7.10
N GLY A 61 11.43 4.28 7.47
CA GLY A 61 12.83 4.72 7.46
C GLY A 61 13.40 4.93 6.05
N ARG A 62 12.54 5.14 5.03
CA ARG A 62 12.92 5.30 3.62
C ARG A 62 12.37 6.60 3.04
N ASN A 63 13.16 7.27 2.20
CA ASN A 63 12.75 8.48 1.47
C ASN A 63 13.12 8.38 -0.03
N PRO A 64 12.17 8.48 -0.96
CA PRO A 64 10.72 8.56 -0.73
C PRO A 64 10.18 7.23 -0.17
N PRO A 65 9.13 7.26 0.67
CA PRO A 65 8.59 6.06 1.30
C PRO A 65 7.75 5.21 0.34
N VAL A 66 7.31 5.77 -0.80
CA VAL A 66 6.37 5.13 -1.73
C VAL A 66 7.05 4.13 -2.71
N PRO A 67 6.31 3.12 -3.20
CA PRO A 67 4.95 2.75 -2.77
C PRO A 67 4.94 2.05 -1.41
N VAL A 68 3.90 2.31 -0.62
CA VAL A 68 3.63 1.63 0.66
C VAL A 68 2.30 0.93 0.59
N VAL A 69 2.26 -0.33 1.03
CA VAL A 69 1.04 -1.12 1.04
C VAL A 69 0.60 -1.44 2.45
N PHE A 70 -0.70 -1.28 2.67
CA PHE A 70 -1.42 -1.72 3.84
C PHE A 70 -2.48 -2.76 3.44
N ILE A 71 -2.61 -3.82 4.23
CA ILE A 71 -3.60 -4.88 4.04
C ILE A 71 -4.31 -5.09 5.38
N GLY A 72 -5.64 -5.04 5.39
CA GLY A 72 -6.47 -5.16 6.59
C GLY A 72 -6.13 -4.13 7.68
N GLY A 73 -5.76 -2.91 7.29
CA GLY A 73 -5.32 -1.85 8.22
C GLY A 73 -3.91 -2.03 8.79
N ARG A 74 -3.17 -3.08 8.42
CA ARG A 74 -1.79 -3.33 8.87
C ARG A 74 -0.77 -2.94 7.82
N LEU A 75 0.34 -2.34 8.25
CA LEU A 75 1.46 -2.03 7.37
C LEU A 75 2.11 -3.33 6.89
N VAL A 76 2.05 -3.58 5.58
CA VAL A 76 2.74 -4.71 4.95
C VAL A 76 4.15 -4.32 4.55
N GLY A 77 4.34 -3.09 4.08
CA GLY A 77 5.65 -2.52 3.79
C GLY A 77 5.79 -1.96 2.37
N PRO A 78 7.03 -1.66 1.94
CA PRO A 78 7.34 -1.16 0.61
C PRO A 78 7.29 -2.27 -0.45
N THR A 79 7.53 -1.92 -1.71
CA THR A 79 7.54 -2.86 -2.86
C THR A 79 8.29 -4.16 -2.58
N ASP A 80 9.48 -4.07 -2.00
CA ASP A 80 10.37 -5.22 -1.79
C ASP A 80 9.72 -6.28 -0.89
N GLN A 81 9.02 -5.84 0.14
CA GLN A 81 8.32 -6.72 1.08
C GLN A 81 7.06 -7.31 0.48
N VAL A 82 6.32 -6.54 -0.32
CA VAL A 82 5.15 -7.02 -1.07
C VAL A 82 5.55 -8.09 -2.08
N MET A 83 6.62 -7.86 -2.83
CA MET A 83 7.16 -8.82 -3.81
C MET A 83 7.67 -10.09 -3.13
N SER A 84 8.36 -9.96 -1.99
CA SER A 84 8.78 -11.12 -1.19
C SER A 84 7.60 -11.96 -0.72
N LEU A 85 6.50 -11.33 -0.27
CA LEU A 85 5.27 -12.04 0.09
C LEU A 85 4.59 -12.71 -1.11
N HIS A 86 4.63 -12.06 -2.27
CA HIS A 86 4.07 -12.62 -3.51
C HIS A 86 4.86 -13.86 -3.95
N LEU A 87 6.18 -13.76 -4.05
CA LEU A 87 7.08 -14.86 -4.42
C LEU A 87 7.04 -16.01 -3.39
N GLY A 88 6.88 -15.67 -2.11
CA GLY A 88 6.72 -16.64 -1.04
C GLY A 88 5.32 -17.25 -0.90
N GLY A 89 4.36 -16.90 -1.77
CA GLY A 89 3.00 -17.42 -1.74
C GLY A 89 2.14 -16.97 -0.54
N LYS A 90 2.62 -16.00 0.25
CA LYS A 90 1.94 -15.51 1.47
C LYS A 90 1.02 -14.32 1.22
N LEU A 91 1.15 -13.65 0.07
CA LEU A 91 0.33 -12.49 -0.28
C LEU A 91 -1.15 -12.86 -0.46
N ILE A 92 -1.45 -13.96 -1.16
CA ILE A 92 -2.84 -14.39 -1.39
C ILE A 92 -3.57 -14.73 -0.07
N PRO A 93 -3.00 -15.53 0.86
CA PRO A 93 -3.60 -15.75 2.17
C PRO A 93 -3.89 -14.46 2.94
N LEU A 94 -2.97 -13.49 2.93
CA LEU A 94 -3.17 -12.19 3.60
C LEU A 94 -4.33 -11.40 3.00
N LEU A 95 -4.44 -11.43 1.67
CA LEU A 95 -5.54 -10.77 0.96
C LEU A 95 -6.89 -11.42 1.26
N LYS A 96 -6.94 -12.75 1.36
CA LYS A 96 -8.15 -13.47 1.76
C LYS A 96 -8.57 -13.16 3.20
N ASP A 97 -7.62 -13.18 4.14
CA ASP A 97 -7.87 -12.87 5.55
C ASP A 97 -8.40 -11.44 5.74
N ALA A 98 -7.86 -10.49 4.95
CA ALA A 98 -8.33 -9.11 4.94
C ALA A 98 -9.68 -8.90 4.23
N GLY A 99 -10.28 -9.94 3.64
CA GLY A 99 -11.52 -9.84 2.86
C GLY A 99 -11.36 -9.07 1.54
N ALA A 100 -10.13 -8.94 1.05
CA ALA A 100 -9.82 -8.24 -0.20
C ALA A 100 -10.13 -9.06 -1.45
N MET A 101 -10.32 -10.38 -1.30
CA MET A 101 -10.58 -11.33 -2.37
C MET A 101 -11.69 -12.31 -1.96
N TRP A 102 -12.71 -12.44 -2.81
CA TRP A 102 -13.83 -13.37 -2.65
C TRP A 102 -13.68 -14.52 -3.67
N LEU A 103 -12.80 -15.48 -3.37
CA LEU A 103 -12.69 -16.76 -4.09
C LEU A 103 -12.66 -17.91 -3.09
#